data_AF-A0A8T3PNG5-F1
#
_entry.id   AF-A0A8T3PNG5-F1
#
_cell.length_a   1.000
_cell.length_b   1.000
_cell.length_c   1.000
_cell.angle_alpha   90.00
_cell.angle_beta   90.00
_cell.angle_gamma   90.00
#
_symmetry.space_group_name_H-M   'P 1'
#
loop_
_entity.id
_entity.type
_entity.pdbx_description
1 polymer ?
#
loop_
_entity_poly.entity_id
_entity_poly.type
_entity_poly.pdbx_seq_one_letter_code
_entity_poly.pdbx_strand_id
1 'polypeptide(L)'
;MREMIPPWLPDWKDESAYPEKLAPEFWAWEFLRRNAEYQEDYGVFSNLPYADNGNEEHRLMKKWGVFPLHDPDESQPLTIERGLYSEKPPYVYFDGRVRHSEIWHSPPFVFDLRQSLDKQLAECKQWLKCMRDNRGENRGFSAERGKRIQDDSIYRTYLRVLDAERCGASREEMADRLYPDSHTDTPSKALHVARELRDGGYRDLLARL
;
A
#
# COMPACT_ATOMS: atom_id res chain seq x y z
N MET A 1 -16.70 -20.92 -0.70
CA MET A 1 -17.77 -19.90 -0.65
C MET A 1 -17.48 -18.92 -1.76
N ARG A 2 -18.49 -18.49 -2.55
CA ARG A 2 -18.29 -17.39 -3.50
C ARG A 2 -18.21 -16.11 -2.68
N GLU A 3 -17.13 -15.35 -2.82
CA GLU A 3 -17.06 -14.00 -2.26
C GLU A 3 -18.16 -13.15 -2.88
N MET A 4 -18.84 -12.36 -2.05
CA MET A 4 -19.85 -11.43 -2.52
C MET A 4 -19.15 -10.27 -3.25
N ILE A 5 -19.54 -10.01 -4.50
CA ILE A 5 -19.01 -8.90 -5.29
C ILE A 5 -19.54 -7.60 -4.66
N PRO A 6 -18.67 -6.68 -4.21
CA PRO A 6 -19.14 -5.42 -3.64
C PRO A 6 -19.86 -4.57 -4.70
N PRO A 7 -20.92 -3.82 -4.32
CA PRO A 7 -21.70 -3.02 -5.27
C PRO A 7 -20.91 -1.87 -5.90
N TRP A 8 -19.81 -1.45 -5.27
CA TRP A 8 -18.91 -0.42 -5.79
C TRP A 8 -17.93 -0.94 -6.85
N LEU A 9 -17.81 -2.26 -7.03
CA LEU A 9 -16.83 -2.83 -7.95
C LEU A 9 -17.26 -2.50 -9.40
N PRO A 10 -16.43 -1.79 -10.19
CA PRO A 10 -16.77 -1.47 -11.57
C PRO A 10 -16.92 -2.73 -12.43
N ASP A 11 -17.72 -2.65 -13.51
CA ASP A 11 -17.67 -3.69 -14.53
C ASP A 11 -16.29 -3.66 -15.21
N TRP A 12 -15.48 -4.69 -14.98
CA TRP A 12 -14.13 -4.81 -15.55
C TRP A 12 -14.09 -4.82 -17.08
N LYS A 13 -15.24 -5.10 -17.73
CA LYS A 13 -15.40 -5.04 -19.18
C LYS A 13 -15.54 -3.61 -19.68
N ASP A 14 -16.00 -2.68 -18.85
CA ASP A 14 -16.11 -1.26 -19.17
C ASP A 14 -14.84 -0.51 -18.75
N GLU A 15 -13.99 -0.19 -19.72
CA GLU A 15 -12.77 0.57 -19.47
C GLU A 15 -13.04 1.99 -18.94
N SER A 16 -14.16 2.60 -19.35
CA SER A 16 -14.50 3.97 -18.97
C SER A 16 -14.91 4.10 -17.50
N ALA A 17 -15.24 2.98 -16.85
CA ALA A 17 -15.52 2.92 -15.42
C ALA A 17 -14.25 3.06 -14.55
N TYR A 18 -13.05 3.08 -15.17
CA TYR A 18 -11.77 3.23 -14.49
C TYR A 18 -11.16 4.60 -14.79
N PRO A 19 -10.52 5.25 -13.79
CA PRO A 19 -9.97 6.58 -13.98
C PRO A 19 -8.77 6.55 -14.93
N GLU A 20 -8.75 7.46 -15.91
CA GLU A 20 -7.68 7.49 -16.93
C GLU A 20 -6.31 7.86 -16.34
N LYS A 21 -6.33 8.78 -15.38
CA LYS A 21 -5.14 9.34 -14.75
C LYS A 21 -5.44 9.66 -13.29
N LEU A 22 -4.52 9.25 -12.43
CA LEU A 22 -4.61 9.47 -11.00
C LEU A 22 -3.25 9.87 -10.44
N ALA A 23 -3.25 10.61 -9.33
CA ALA A 23 -2.04 10.76 -8.54
C ALA A 23 -1.67 9.40 -7.89
N PRO A 24 -0.39 9.13 -7.58
CA PRO A 24 0.04 7.86 -7.00
C PRO A 24 -0.72 7.42 -5.74
N GLU A 25 -1.20 8.35 -4.91
CA GLU A 25 -2.04 8.08 -3.73
C GLU A 25 -3.35 7.41 -4.11
N PHE A 26 -4.01 7.91 -5.15
CA PHE A 26 -5.29 7.35 -5.61
C PHE A 26 -5.09 5.99 -6.26
N TRP A 27 -3.98 5.78 -7.00
CA TRP A 27 -3.65 4.43 -7.48
C TRP A 27 -3.42 3.48 -6.31
N ALA A 28 -2.65 3.91 -5.30
CA ALA A 28 -2.40 3.11 -4.11
C ALA A 28 -3.70 2.72 -3.40
N TRP A 29 -4.62 3.67 -3.28
CA TRP A 29 -5.95 3.45 -2.72
C TRP A 29 -6.75 2.41 -3.50
N GLU A 30 -6.84 2.56 -4.82
CA GLU A 30 -7.59 1.64 -5.68
C GLU A 30 -7.10 0.18 -5.53
N PHE A 31 -5.79 -0.02 -5.39
CA PHE A 31 -5.23 -1.34 -5.08
C PHE A 31 -5.55 -1.79 -3.66
N LEU A 32 -5.36 -0.94 -2.65
CA LEU A 32 -5.62 -1.27 -1.24
C LEU A 32 -7.09 -1.63 -0.99
N ARG A 33 -8.05 -0.84 -1.46
CA ARG A 33 -9.49 -1.09 -1.24
C ARG A 33 -9.99 -2.42 -1.83
N ARG A 34 -9.24 -3.01 -2.79
CA ARG A 34 -9.53 -4.34 -3.37
C ARG A 34 -8.93 -5.50 -2.58
N ASN A 35 -8.11 -5.23 -1.56
CA ASN A 35 -7.54 -6.25 -0.69
C ASN A 35 -8.62 -6.80 0.25
N ALA A 36 -8.87 -8.11 0.22
CA ALA A 36 -9.89 -8.75 1.06
C ALA A 36 -9.56 -8.66 2.55
N GLU A 37 -8.29 -8.82 2.92
CA GLU A 37 -7.83 -8.70 4.30
C GLU A 37 -7.97 -7.24 4.82
N TYR A 38 -7.80 -6.25 3.94
CA TYR A 38 -8.08 -4.84 4.28
C TYR A 38 -9.57 -4.62 4.55
N GLN A 39 -10.45 -5.14 3.68
CA GLN A 39 -11.90 -5.03 3.85
C GLN A 39 -12.37 -5.69 5.15
N GLU A 40 -11.82 -6.86 5.50
CA GLU A 40 -12.10 -7.54 6.77
C GLU A 40 -11.64 -6.73 7.98
N ASP A 41 -10.39 -6.25 7.96
CA ASP A 41 -9.82 -5.41 9.00
C ASP A 41 -10.60 -4.10 9.17
N TYR A 42 -11.05 -3.49 8.07
CA TYR A 42 -11.91 -2.31 8.10
C TYR A 42 -13.28 -2.62 8.72
N GLY A 43 -13.83 -3.80 8.45
CA GLY A 43 -15.02 -4.31 9.13
C GLY A 43 -14.83 -4.42 10.64
N VAL A 44 -13.66 -4.84 11.12
CA VAL A 44 -13.33 -4.83 12.56
C VAL A 44 -13.24 -3.39 13.07
N PHE A 45 -12.49 -2.53 12.38
CA PHE A 45 -12.29 -1.13 12.74
C PHE A 45 -13.61 -0.35 12.87
N SER A 46 -14.49 -0.46 11.87
CA SER A 46 -15.78 0.26 11.83
C SER A 46 -16.75 -0.17 12.93
N ASN A 47 -16.55 -1.35 13.52
CA ASN A 47 -17.34 -1.86 14.65
C ASN A 47 -16.67 -1.64 16.02
N LEU A 48 -15.51 -0.97 16.09
CA LEU A 48 -14.84 -0.71 17.37
C LEU A 48 -15.67 0.25 18.23
N PRO A 49 -15.84 -0.06 19.54
CA PRO A 49 -16.51 0.86 20.45
C PRO A 49 -15.58 2.03 20.76
N TYR A 50 -16.12 3.27 20.76
CA TYR A 50 -15.36 4.53 20.93
C TYR A 50 -14.28 4.52 22.05
N ALA A 51 -14.49 3.75 23.12
CA ALA A 51 -13.58 3.64 24.25
C ALA A 51 -12.32 2.78 24.00
N ASP A 52 -12.29 1.93 22.97
CA ASP A 52 -11.20 0.99 22.65
C ASP A 52 -10.45 1.36 21.35
N ASN A 53 -10.82 2.48 20.74
CA ASN A 53 -10.32 2.88 19.42
C ASN A 53 -8.79 2.93 19.40
N GLY A 54 -8.16 3.52 20.41
CA GLY A 54 -6.75 3.92 20.32
C GLY A 54 -5.75 2.80 19.99
N ASN A 55 -5.89 1.60 20.55
CA ASN A 55 -4.88 0.54 20.36
C ASN A 55 -5.10 -0.25 19.08
N GLU A 56 -6.33 -0.69 18.83
CA GLU A 56 -6.64 -1.55 17.68
C GLU A 56 -6.67 -0.75 16.37
N GLU A 57 -7.24 0.46 16.39
CA GLU A 57 -7.15 1.42 15.28
C GLU A 57 -5.69 1.67 14.90
N HIS A 58 -4.84 1.97 15.88
CA HIS A 58 -3.42 2.21 15.64
C HIS A 58 -2.71 0.97 15.10
N ARG A 59 -3.03 -0.23 15.60
CA ARG A 59 -2.48 -1.49 15.09
C ARG A 59 -2.84 -1.69 13.62
N LEU A 60 -4.09 -1.45 13.24
CA LEU A 60 -4.59 -1.62 11.88
C LEU A 60 -4.03 -0.54 10.93
N MET A 61 -4.04 0.72 11.34
CA MET A 61 -3.42 1.81 10.60
C MET A 61 -1.93 1.55 10.35
N LYS A 62 -1.21 1.03 11.36
CA LYS A 62 0.20 0.59 11.22
C LYS A 62 0.34 -0.60 10.27
N LYS A 63 -0.55 -1.60 10.38
CA LYS A 63 -0.55 -2.80 9.52
C LYS A 63 -0.67 -2.41 8.05
N TRP A 64 -1.55 -1.45 7.73
CA TRP A 64 -1.83 -1.03 6.35
C TRP A 64 -0.98 0.15 5.88
N GLY A 65 -0.37 0.90 6.80
CA GLY A 65 0.44 2.08 6.45
C GLY A 65 -0.41 3.22 5.90
N VAL A 66 -1.65 3.35 6.38
CA VAL A 66 -2.59 4.43 6.01
C VAL A 66 -3.15 5.08 7.26
N PHE A 67 -3.36 6.40 7.19
CA PHE A 67 -3.96 7.18 8.26
C PHE A 67 -4.89 8.26 7.66
N PRO A 68 -6.18 8.31 8.06
CA PRO A 68 -6.89 7.27 8.81
C PRO A 68 -7.11 5.98 7.97
N LEU A 69 -7.78 4.98 8.54
CA LEU A 69 -8.37 3.89 7.74
C LEU A 69 -9.59 4.43 6.99
N HIS A 70 -9.69 4.13 5.70
CA HIS A 70 -10.75 4.62 4.82
C HIS A 70 -11.73 3.49 4.50
N ASP A 71 -13.00 3.84 4.33
CA ASP A 71 -14.03 2.87 3.93
C ASP A 71 -13.72 2.34 2.52
N PRO A 72 -13.54 1.03 2.31
CA PRO A 72 -13.27 0.48 0.98
C PRO A 72 -14.38 0.78 -0.03
N ASP A 73 -15.57 1.22 0.38
CA ASP A 73 -16.66 1.61 -0.50
C ASP A 73 -16.48 3.05 -1.03
N GLU A 74 -15.70 3.92 -0.36
CA GLU A 74 -15.49 5.33 -0.73
C GLU A 74 -14.62 5.51 -1.99
N SER A 75 -15.20 6.10 -3.04
CA SER A 75 -14.56 6.26 -4.35
C SER A 75 -13.28 7.10 -4.35
N GLN A 76 -13.03 7.89 -3.32
CA GLN A 76 -11.79 8.63 -3.11
C GLN A 76 -11.43 8.64 -1.63
N PRO A 77 -10.17 8.37 -1.25
CA PRO A 77 -9.76 8.55 0.12
C PRO A 77 -9.66 10.06 0.38
N LEU A 78 -10.16 10.51 1.53
CA LEU A 78 -10.14 11.95 1.86
C LEU A 78 -8.71 12.51 1.88
N THR A 79 -7.74 11.70 2.36
CA THR A 79 -6.30 11.86 2.18
C THR A 79 -5.65 10.54 2.62
N ILE A 80 -4.80 9.90 1.81
CA ILE A 80 -3.80 8.98 2.37
C ILE A 80 -2.67 9.89 2.83
N GLU A 81 -2.78 10.40 4.06
CA GLU A 81 -1.62 11.05 4.67
C GLU A 81 -0.48 10.04 4.65
N ARG A 82 0.76 10.52 4.46
CA ARG A 82 1.97 9.72 4.70
C ARG A 82 2.04 9.36 6.18
N GLY A 83 1.15 8.49 6.61
CA GLY A 83 1.29 7.66 7.78
C GLY A 83 2.39 6.65 7.48
N LEU A 84 3.61 7.14 7.25
CA LEU A 84 4.75 6.44 7.76
C LEU A 84 4.51 6.38 9.28
N TYR A 85 3.75 5.37 9.71
CA TYR A 85 4.13 4.58 10.86
C TYR A 85 5.48 3.89 10.55
N SER A 86 6.47 4.64 10.06
CA SER A 86 7.74 4.57 10.73
C SER A 86 7.36 4.79 12.18
N GLU A 87 7.43 3.74 12.99
CA GLU A 87 7.78 3.93 14.38
C GLU A 87 8.74 5.10 14.36
N LYS A 88 8.30 6.25 14.92
CA LYS A 88 9.17 7.42 15.07
C LYS A 88 10.52 6.82 15.45
N PRO A 89 11.57 6.99 14.64
CA PRO A 89 12.81 6.24 14.86
C PRO A 89 13.14 6.41 16.33
N PRO A 90 13.57 5.33 17.02
CA PRO A 90 13.72 5.34 18.47
C PRO A 90 14.33 6.67 18.87
N TYR A 91 13.53 7.53 19.52
CA TYR A 91 13.99 8.87 19.84
C TYR A 91 15.12 8.69 20.81
N VAL A 92 16.36 8.92 20.38
CA VAL A 92 17.45 8.99 21.32
C VAL A 92 17.46 10.39 21.89
N TYR A 93 17.12 10.48 23.18
CA TYR A 93 16.97 11.71 23.93
C TYR A 93 18.26 12.54 23.91
N PHE A 94 18.22 13.74 23.35
CA PHE A 94 19.24 14.75 23.64
C PHE A 94 18.79 15.52 24.89
N ASP A 95 19.54 15.39 25.98
CA ASP A 95 19.35 16.20 27.20
C ASP A 95 17.95 16.13 27.86
N GLY A 96 17.25 14.99 27.74
CA GLY A 96 15.94 14.78 28.37
C GLY A 96 14.78 15.57 27.74
N ARG A 97 14.99 16.23 26.59
CA ARG A 97 13.92 16.94 25.86
C ARG A 97 13.79 16.38 24.44
N VAL A 98 12.59 15.94 24.07
CA VAL A 98 12.27 15.54 22.70
C VAL A 98 12.19 16.80 21.85
N ARG A 99 13.18 17.04 20.98
CA ARG A 99 13.02 18.03 19.91
C ARG A 99 12.36 17.33 18.73
N HIS A 100 11.09 17.64 18.49
CA HIS A 100 10.44 17.32 17.23
C HIS A 100 11.17 18.10 16.13
N SER A 101 11.97 17.44 15.30
CA SER A 101 12.33 18.03 14.01
C SER A 101 11.15 17.78 13.06
N GLU A 102 10.57 18.85 12.53
CA GLU A 102 9.50 18.81 11.52
C GLU A 102 10.02 18.35 10.14
N ILE A 103 11.12 17.57 10.10
CA ILE A 103 11.74 17.14 8.84
C ILE A 103 11.17 15.78 8.47
N TRP A 104 10.04 15.81 7.76
CA TRP A 104 9.19 14.69 7.39
C TRP A 104 9.74 13.74 6.30
N HIS A 105 10.98 13.92 5.83
CA HIS A 105 11.45 13.24 4.61
C HIS A 105 12.60 12.23 4.78
N SER A 106 13.25 12.20 5.94
CA SER A 106 14.07 11.08 6.40
C SER A 106 14.55 11.48 7.79
N PRO A 107 14.05 10.87 8.87
CA PRO A 107 14.43 11.34 10.18
C PRO A 107 15.92 11.00 10.39
N PRO A 108 16.79 12.01 10.65
CA PRO A 108 18.17 11.72 10.98
C PRO A 108 18.19 10.83 12.23
N PHE A 109 18.99 9.75 12.22
CA PHE A 109 19.30 9.04 13.46
C PHE A 109 20.05 10.02 14.37
N VAL A 110 19.39 10.46 15.44
CA VAL A 110 20.02 11.28 16.47
C VAL A 110 20.63 10.32 17.48
N PHE A 111 21.92 10.51 17.81
CA PHE A 111 22.63 9.69 18.79
C PHE A 111 22.85 10.49 20.09
N ASP A 112 22.56 9.89 21.24
CA ASP A 112 22.93 10.43 22.55
C ASP A 112 24.33 9.94 22.91
N LEU A 113 25.29 10.86 22.91
CA LEU A 113 26.70 10.54 23.18
C LEU A 113 26.97 10.15 24.64
N ARG A 114 25.98 10.27 25.54
CA ARG A 114 26.07 9.78 26.92
C ARG A 114 25.78 8.29 27.03
N GLN A 115 25.21 7.68 26.00
CA GLN A 115 24.94 6.24 25.93
C GLN A 115 25.96 5.55 25.02
N SER A 116 26.12 4.24 25.17
CA SER A 116 26.97 3.46 24.26
C SER A 116 26.47 3.60 22.81
N LEU A 117 27.38 3.94 21.90
CA LEU A 117 27.09 4.01 20.47
C LEU A 117 26.72 2.63 19.90
N ASP A 118 27.32 1.55 20.42
CA ASP A 118 27.06 0.19 19.94
C ASP A 118 25.59 -0.23 20.16
N LYS A 119 25.03 0.13 21.31
CA LYS A 119 23.61 -0.14 21.63
C LYS A 119 22.68 0.61 20.66
N GLN A 120 22.94 1.91 20.47
CA GLN A 120 22.13 2.75 19.59
C GLN A 120 22.22 2.30 18.13
N LEU A 121 23.42 1.90 17.67
CA LEU A 121 23.61 1.35 16.32
C LEU A 121 22.91 0.00 16.15
N ALA A 122 22.88 -0.85 17.17
CA ALA A 122 22.14 -2.11 17.13
C ALA A 122 20.62 -1.89 16.98
N GLU A 123 20.06 -0.93 17.74
CA GLU A 123 18.66 -0.53 17.64
C GLU A 123 18.34 0.08 16.27
N CYS A 124 19.17 1.01 15.78
CA CYS A 124 19.04 1.60 14.43
C CYS A 124 19.07 0.51 13.35
N LYS A 125 20.00 -0.45 13.47
CA LYS A 125 20.12 -1.57 12.53
C LYS A 125 18.90 -2.47 12.55
N GLN A 126 18.34 -2.76 13.72
CA GLN A 126 17.11 -3.55 13.83
C GLN A 126 15.91 -2.81 13.21
N TRP A 127 15.78 -1.52 13.49
CA TRP A 127 14.73 -0.68 12.89
C TRP A 127 14.86 -0.59 11.36
N LEU A 128 16.07 -0.38 10.84
CA LEU A 128 16.34 -0.39 9.39
C LEU A 128 16.02 -1.75 8.75
N LYS A 129 16.31 -2.87 9.44
CA LYS A 129 15.91 -4.20 8.99
C LYS A 129 14.38 -4.33 8.94
N CYS A 130 13.67 -3.92 9.99
CA CYS A 130 12.21 -3.90 10.00
C CYS A 130 11.66 -3.04 8.87
N MET A 131 12.23 -1.86 8.63
CA MET A 131 11.83 -1.01 7.50
C MET A 131 12.07 -1.69 6.16
N ARG A 132 13.25 -2.29 5.94
CA ARG A 132 13.58 -3.03 4.73
C ARG A 132 12.63 -4.21 4.51
N ASP A 133 12.35 -4.97 5.57
CA ASP A 133 11.49 -6.14 5.52
C ASP A 133 10.03 -5.72 5.28
N ASN A 134 9.57 -4.60 5.88
CA ASN A 134 8.25 -3.99 5.64
C ASN A 134 8.10 -3.38 4.24
N ARG A 135 9.21 -2.94 3.63
CA ARG A 135 9.26 -2.49 2.22
C ARG A 135 9.31 -3.67 1.24
N GLY A 136 9.32 -4.91 1.73
CA GLY A 136 9.40 -6.09 0.88
C GLY A 136 10.71 -6.21 0.09
N GLU A 137 11.79 -5.53 0.49
CA GLU A 137 13.04 -5.47 -0.27
C GLU A 137 13.75 -6.83 -0.44
N ASN A 138 13.35 -7.87 0.31
CA ASN A 138 13.73 -9.26 0.01
C ASN A 138 13.19 -9.77 -1.34
N ARG A 139 12.31 -9.01 -2.03
CA ARG A 139 11.82 -9.31 -3.39
C ARG A 139 12.69 -8.75 -4.53
N GLY A 140 13.91 -8.26 -4.23
CA GLY A 140 14.87 -7.88 -5.27
C GLY A 140 14.64 -6.49 -5.85
N PHE A 141 14.68 -5.47 -4.98
CA PHE A 141 14.64 -4.08 -5.41
C PHE A 141 15.94 -3.74 -6.17
N SER A 142 15.93 -3.85 -7.50
CA SER A 142 17.03 -3.33 -8.32
C SER A 142 16.93 -1.81 -8.34
N ALA A 143 17.90 -1.14 -7.70
CA ALA A 143 18.08 0.31 -7.71
C ALA A 143 18.24 0.90 -9.13
N GLU A 144 18.38 0.06 -10.15
CA GLU A 144 18.48 0.45 -11.57
C GLU A 144 17.15 0.56 -12.30
N ARG A 145 15.98 0.38 -11.65
CA ARG A 145 14.71 0.79 -12.26
C ARG A 145 14.66 2.32 -12.30
N GLY A 146 15.38 2.90 -13.26
CA GLY A 146 15.27 4.31 -13.61
C GLY A 146 13.80 4.70 -13.77
N LYS A 147 13.49 5.99 -13.56
CA LYS A 147 12.17 6.61 -13.73
C LYS A 147 11.58 6.32 -15.12
N ARG A 148 11.16 5.09 -15.39
CA ARG A 148 10.10 4.85 -16.35
C ARG A 148 8.89 5.44 -15.69
N ILE A 149 8.48 6.61 -16.20
CA ILE A 149 7.11 7.08 -16.10
C ILE A 149 6.29 5.88 -16.60
N GLN A 150 5.82 5.07 -15.66
CA GLN A 150 4.88 4.01 -15.98
C GLN A 150 3.67 4.76 -16.53
N ASP A 151 3.31 4.44 -17.76
CA ASP A 151 2.07 4.92 -18.34
C ASP A 151 0.93 4.49 -17.40
N ASP A 152 0.19 5.45 -16.87
CA ASP A 152 -0.92 5.22 -15.93
C ASP A 152 -1.98 4.26 -16.52
N SER A 153 -2.01 4.11 -17.86
CA SER A 153 -2.79 3.09 -18.56
C SER A 153 -2.55 1.67 -18.04
N ILE A 154 -1.33 1.34 -17.58
CA ILE A 154 -1.03 -0.01 -17.10
C ILE A 154 -1.72 -0.33 -15.77
N TYR A 155 -1.90 0.66 -14.90
CA TYR A 155 -2.57 0.46 -13.62
C TYR A 155 -4.07 0.21 -13.81
N ARG A 156 -4.71 0.88 -14.77
CA ARG A 156 -6.10 0.56 -15.16
C ARG A 156 -6.25 -0.90 -15.54
N THR A 157 -5.34 -1.39 -16.39
CA THR A 157 -5.34 -2.80 -16.80
C THR A 157 -5.16 -3.73 -15.59
N TYR A 158 -4.29 -3.38 -14.64
CA TYR A 158 -4.10 -4.14 -13.41
C TYR A 158 -5.34 -4.16 -12.50
N LEU A 159 -6.06 -3.05 -12.35
CA LEU A 159 -7.33 -3.04 -11.63
C LEU A 159 -8.38 -3.91 -12.33
N ARG A 160 -8.50 -3.81 -13.66
CA ARG A 160 -9.43 -4.60 -14.46
C ARG A 160 -9.18 -6.10 -14.35
N VAL A 161 -7.93 -6.57 -14.34
CA VAL A 161 -7.65 -8.02 -14.16
C VAL A 161 -7.97 -8.49 -12.73
N LEU A 162 -7.79 -7.66 -11.70
CA LEU A 162 -8.20 -7.99 -10.32
C LEU A 162 -9.72 -8.12 -10.22
N ASP A 163 -10.44 -7.17 -10.83
CA ASP A 163 -11.90 -7.13 -10.79
C ASP A 163 -12.50 -8.26 -11.62
N ALA A 164 -11.88 -8.59 -12.76
CA ALA A 164 -12.22 -9.77 -13.55
C ALA A 164 -12.04 -11.08 -12.77
N GLU A 165 -10.91 -11.23 -12.07
CA GLU A 165 -10.66 -12.40 -11.23
C GLU A 165 -11.71 -12.53 -10.13
N ARG A 166 -12.03 -11.41 -9.45
CA ARG A 166 -13.04 -11.40 -8.38
C ARG A 166 -14.44 -11.75 -8.90
N CYS A 167 -14.75 -11.35 -10.13
CA CYS A 167 -15.97 -11.74 -10.84
C CYS A 167 -15.95 -13.20 -11.36
N GLY A 168 -14.86 -13.95 -11.17
CA GLY A 168 -14.73 -15.33 -11.60
C GLY A 168 -14.51 -15.51 -13.11
N ALA A 169 -14.05 -14.46 -13.81
CA ALA A 169 -13.71 -14.56 -15.23
C ALA A 169 -12.56 -15.55 -15.43
N SER A 170 -12.58 -16.27 -16.56
CA SER A 170 -11.47 -17.18 -16.91
C SER A 170 -10.28 -16.39 -17.48
N ARG A 171 -9.09 -17.00 -17.52
CA ARG A 171 -7.91 -16.36 -18.12
C ARG A 171 -8.10 -16.09 -19.61
N GLU A 172 -8.81 -16.98 -20.29
CA GLU A 172 -9.17 -16.85 -21.70
C GLU A 172 -10.12 -15.66 -21.89
N GLU A 173 -11.14 -15.51 -21.04
CA GLU A 173 -12.04 -14.35 -21.09
C GLU A 173 -11.30 -13.03 -20.84
N MET A 174 -10.37 -13.01 -19.87
CA MET A 174 -9.51 -11.85 -19.62
C MET A 174 -8.61 -11.55 -20.82
N ALA A 175 -8.00 -12.56 -21.44
CA ALA A 175 -7.15 -12.41 -22.62
C ALA A 175 -7.92 -11.78 -23.77
N ASP A 176 -9.07 -12.36 -24.11
CA ASP A 176 -9.91 -11.97 -25.24
C ASP A 176 -10.43 -10.53 -25.08
N ARG A 177 -10.76 -10.12 -23.85
CA ARG A 177 -11.33 -8.81 -23.55
C ARG A 177 -10.31 -7.71 -23.30
N LEU A 178 -9.24 -7.99 -22.56
CA LEU A 178 -8.28 -6.97 -22.12
C LEU A 178 -7.05 -6.90 -23.01
N TYR A 179 -6.80 -7.94 -23.82
CA TYR A 179 -5.62 -8.06 -24.67
C TYR A 179 -5.95 -8.64 -26.05
N PRO A 180 -6.94 -8.09 -26.78
CA PRO A 180 -7.40 -8.68 -28.04
C PRO A 180 -6.28 -8.84 -29.09
N ASP A 181 -5.28 -7.94 -29.05
CA ASP A 181 -4.16 -7.93 -30.00
C ASP A 181 -2.91 -8.66 -29.47
N SER A 182 -2.94 -9.26 -28.27
CA SER A 182 -1.78 -9.93 -27.68
C SER A 182 -1.87 -11.45 -27.78
N HIS A 183 -0.90 -12.06 -28.45
CA HIS A 183 -0.78 -13.52 -28.54
C HIS A 183 0.06 -14.15 -27.42
N THR A 184 0.33 -13.42 -26.33
CA THR A 184 1.26 -13.88 -25.27
C THR A 184 0.57 -14.03 -23.91
N ASP A 185 1.25 -14.65 -22.94
CA ASP A 185 0.80 -14.92 -21.56
C ASP A 185 0.64 -13.61 -20.71
N THR A 186 -0.12 -12.66 -21.22
CA THR A 186 -0.30 -11.32 -20.65
C THR A 186 -1.24 -11.30 -19.44
N PRO A 187 -2.38 -12.02 -19.39
CA PRO A 187 -3.27 -11.92 -18.24
C PRO A 187 -2.64 -12.49 -16.97
N SER A 188 -1.93 -13.62 -17.08
CA SER A 188 -1.28 -14.26 -15.92
C SER A 188 -0.22 -13.34 -15.30
N LYS A 189 0.59 -12.69 -16.14
CA LYS A 189 1.62 -11.74 -15.69
C LYS A 189 1.00 -10.48 -15.09
N ALA A 190 0.01 -9.90 -15.76
CA ALA A 190 -0.67 -8.70 -15.28
C ALA A 190 -1.37 -8.96 -13.95
N LEU A 191 -2.08 -10.08 -13.82
CA LEU A 191 -2.75 -10.49 -12.59
C LEU A 191 -1.76 -10.73 -11.45
N HIS A 192 -0.61 -11.34 -11.74
CA HIS A 192 0.45 -11.51 -10.75
C HIS A 192 0.93 -10.16 -10.20
N VAL A 193 1.27 -9.20 -11.08
CA VAL A 193 1.72 -7.87 -10.67
C VAL A 193 0.62 -7.09 -9.95
N ALA A 194 -0.62 -7.20 -10.43
CA ALA A 194 -1.77 -6.53 -9.82
C ALA A 194 -2.03 -7.03 -8.38
N ARG A 195 -1.88 -8.34 -8.14
CA ARG A 195 -1.94 -8.92 -6.79
C ARG A 195 -0.80 -8.42 -5.91
N GLU A 196 0.43 -8.36 -6.43
CA GLU A 196 1.54 -7.79 -5.67
C GLU A 196 1.30 -6.33 -5.27
N LEU A 197 0.73 -5.52 -6.16
CA LEU A 197 0.33 -4.15 -5.86
C LEU A 197 -0.76 -4.10 -4.78
N ARG A 198 -1.83 -4.91 -4.90
CA ARG A 198 -2.92 -5.03 -3.92
C ARG A 198 -2.44 -5.49 -2.54
N ASP A 199 -1.51 -6.43 -2.49
CA ASP A 199 -1.09 -7.15 -1.28
C ASP A 199 0.12 -6.48 -0.57
N GLY A 200 0.44 -5.23 -0.94
CA GLY A 200 1.45 -4.41 -0.26
C GLY A 200 2.25 -3.51 -1.16
N GLY A 201 2.36 -3.83 -2.46
CA GLY A 201 3.12 -3.05 -3.44
C GLY A 201 2.57 -1.65 -3.67
N TYR A 202 1.31 -1.37 -3.32
CA TYR A 202 0.73 -0.02 -3.33
C TYR A 202 1.53 0.98 -2.49
N ARG A 203 2.26 0.50 -1.47
CA ARG A 203 3.12 1.35 -0.63
C ARG A 203 4.27 1.97 -1.41
N ASP A 204 4.76 1.29 -2.44
CA ASP A 204 5.79 1.82 -3.32
C ASP A 204 5.24 2.97 -4.17
N LEU A 205 3.92 2.99 -4.45
CA LEU A 205 3.27 4.12 -5.13
C LEU A 205 3.21 5.33 -4.20
N LEU A 206 2.89 5.13 -2.92
CA LEU A 206 2.93 6.18 -1.90
C LEU A 206 4.34 6.75 -1.66
N ALA A 207 5.38 5.94 -1.87
CA ALA A 207 6.77 6.36 -1.73
C ALA A 207 7.26 7.24 -2.89
N ARG A 208 6.55 7.30 -4.03
CA ARG A 208 6.95 8.08 -5.22
C ARG A 208 6.62 9.57 -5.17
N LEU A 209 5.86 10.00 -4.17
CA LEU A 209 5.40 11.39 -3.97
C LEU A 209 6.51 12.29 -3.42
#